data_AF-A0A8S0V261-F1
#
_entry.id   AF-A0A8S0V261-F1
#
_cell.length_a   1.000
_cell.length_b   1.000
_cell.length_c   1.000
_cell.angle_alpha   90.00
_cell.angle_beta   90.00
_cell.angle_gamma   90.00
#
_symmetry.space_group_name_H-M   'P 1'
#
loop_
_entity.id
_entity.type
_entity.pdbx_description
1 polymer ?
#
loop_
_entity_poly.entity_id
_entity_poly.type
_entity_poly.pdbx_seq_one_letter_code
_entity_poly.pdbx_strand_id
1 'polypeptide(L)'
;MENRSFDHMLGWLKSSRPDIDGLSGSEYNRVNASNSGSTPVYVSDDAFFIASNPSHSIQAIWEQIIGSNDTSANPASMNGFVQQAKAMGVDGLSKTVMSGFKPDLVPIYSEFVNEFVVMDRWFASVPALT
;
A
#
# COMPACT_ATOMS: atom_id res chain seq x y z
N MET A 1 10.71 -3.69 2.01
CA MET A 1 10.00 -4.98 1.82
C MET A 1 9.65 -5.08 0.35
N GLU A 2 10.13 -6.10 -0.35
CA GLU A 2 10.09 -6.16 -1.83
C GLU A 2 8.66 -6.29 -2.39
N ASN A 3 7.82 -7.12 -1.77
CA ASN A 3 6.52 -7.52 -2.32
C ASN A 3 5.30 -7.11 -1.47
N ARG A 4 5.53 -6.42 -0.35
CA ARG A 4 4.49 -6.02 0.60
C ARG A 4 4.82 -4.64 1.14
N SER A 5 3.84 -3.72 1.10
CA SER A 5 3.99 -2.40 1.71
C SER A 5 3.95 -2.49 3.23
N PHE A 6 4.36 -1.42 3.91
CA PHE A 6 4.18 -1.29 5.36
C PHE A 6 2.72 -1.48 5.74
N ASP A 7 1.80 -0.78 5.06
CA ASP A 7 0.37 -0.87 5.33
C ASP A 7 -0.20 -2.28 5.14
N HIS A 8 0.32 -3.02 4.16
CA HIS A 8 -0.09 -4.40 3.91
C HIS A 8 0.23 -5.32 5.10
N MET A 9 1.28 -5.04 5.86
CA MET A 9 1.70 -5.86 7.00
C MET A 9 1.23 -5.30 8.34
N LEU A 10 1.37 -3.99 8.54
CA LEU A 10 1.30 -3.35 9.86
C LEU A 10 0.32 -2.16 9.90
N GLY A 11 -0.26 -1.75 8.76
CA GLY A 11 -1.10 -0.55 8.69
C GLY A 11 -2.31 -0.62 9.62
N TRP A 12 -2.90 -1.80 9.78
CA TRP A 12 -4.09 -2.03 10.61
C TRP A 12 -3.82 -2.01 12.13
N LEU A 13 -2.55 -2.01 12.55
CA LEU A 13 -2.18 -1.83 13.96
C LEU A 13 -2.53 -0.44 14.48
N LYS A 14 -2.78 0.55 13.60
CA LYS A 14 -3.22 1.90 13.99
C LYS A 14 -4.45 1.91 14.92
N SER A 15 -5.33 0.92 14.76
CA SER A 15 -6.53 0.77 15.60
C SER A 15 -6.21 0.57 17.09
N SER A 16 -5.12 -0.12 17.42
CA SER A 16 -4.64 -0.33 18.80
C SER A 16 -3.43 0.55 19.15
N ARG A 17 -2.70 1.04 18.15
CA ARG A 17 -1.50 1.87 18.24
C ARG A 17 -1.66 3.14 17.40
N PRO A 18 -2.41 4.15 17.88
CA PRO A 18 -2.76 5.34 17.10
C PRO A 18 -1.55 6.24 16.78
N ASP A 19 -0.41 6.00 17.41
CA ASP A 19 0.87 6.64 17.11
C ASP A 19 1.49 6.19 15.77
N ILE A 20 1.06 5.05 15.22
CA ILE A 20 1.52 4.53 13.93
C ILE A 20 0.86 5.26 12.77
N ASP A 21 1.67 5.68 11.81
CA ASP A 21 1.22 6.11 10.49
C ASP A 21 0.73 4.93 9.64
N GLY A 22 -0.48 4.46 9.93
CA GLY A 22 -1.15 3.37 9.24
C GLY A 22 -2.57 3.71 8.77
N LEU A 23 -3.38 2.67 8.59
CA LEU A 23 -4.69 2.72 7.92
C LEU A 23 -5.85 2.95 8.90
N SER A 24 -6.81 3.76 8.47
CA SER A 24 -8.09 3.99 9.14
C SER A 24 -9.24 3.18 8.53
N GLY A 25 -9.05 2.64 7.32
CA GLY A 25 -10.09 1.97 6.55
C GLY A 25 -10.86 2.89 5.60
N SER A 26 -10.56 4.20 5.62
CA SER A 26 -11.18 5.20 4.73
C SER A 26 -10.33 5.50 3.50
N GLU A 27 -9.08 5.07 3.50
CA GLU A 27 -8.13 5.26 2.42
C GLU A 27 -8.55 4.47 1.18
N TYR A 28 -8.30 5.03 0.01
CA TYR A 28 -8.63 4.40 -1.26
C TYR A 28 -7.75 4.90 -2.39
N ASN A 29 -7.73 4.14 -3.47
CA ASN A 29 -7.17 4.51 -4.76
C ASN A 29 -8.23 4.28 -5.83
N ARG A 30 -8.24 5.07 -6.91
CA ARG A 30 -9.20 4.89 -8.00
C ARG A 30 -8.63 3.95 -9.06
N VAL A 31 -9.50 3.25 -9.79
CA VAL A 31 -9.09 2.41 -10.93
C VAL A 31 -8.39 3.24 -12.01
N ASN A 32 -8.83 4.48 -12.20
CA ASN A 32 -8.11 5.49 -12.96
C ASN A 32 -7.89 6.70 -12.04
N ALA A 33 -6.63 6.96 -11.70
CA ALA A 33 -6.24 7.98 -10.73
C ALA A 33 -6.48 9.41 -11.22
N SER A 34 -6.49 9.63 -12.54
CA SER A 34 -6.77 10.93 -13.16
C SER A 34 -8.27 11.23 -13.35
N ASN A 35 -9.14 10.24 -13.15
CA ASN A 35 -10.59 10.39 -13.30
C ASN A 35 -11.28 10.36 -11.93
N SER A 36 -11.78 11.50 -11.47
CA SER A 36 -12.47 11.64 -10.18
C SER A 36 -13.75 10.81 -10.06
N GLY A 37 -14.40 10.48 -11.18
CA GLY A 37 -15.58 9.60 -11.25
C GLY A 37 -15.25 8.12 -11.36
N SER A 38 -13.96 7.74 -11.39
CA SER A 38 -13.55 6.34 -11.46
C SER A 38 -13.83 5.60 -10.14
N THR A 39 -14.15 4.32 -10.26
CA THR A 39 -14.47 3.44 -9.12
C THR A 39 -13.34 3.46 -8.09
N PRO A 40 -13.64 3.77 -6.82
CA PRO A 40 -12.68 3.65 -5.74
C PRO A 40 -12.50 2.18 -5.34
N VAL A 41 -11.27 1.80 -5.03
CA VAL A 41 -10.91 0.57 -4.32
C VAL A 41 -10.37 1.00 -2.97
N TYR A 42 -11.14 0.71 -1.93
CA TYR A 42 -10.78 1.02 -0.55
C TYR A 42 -9.79 0.00 -0.02
N VAL A 43 -9.03 0.42 0.99
CA VAL A 43 -8.22 -0.51 1.77
C VAL A 43 -9.11 -1.50 2.53
N SER A 44 -8.61 -2.71 2.74
CA SER A 44 -9.31 -3.75 3.50
C SER A 44 -8.35 -4.56 4.38
N ASP A 45 -8.88 -5.22 5.40
CA ASP A 45 -8.12 -6.05 6.34
C ASP A 45 -8.24 -7.56 6.05
N ASP A 46 -8.68 -7.90 4.83
CA ASP A 46 -8.95 -9.26 4.38
C ASP A 46 -7.78 -9.88 3.59
N ALA A 47 -6.56 -9.37 3.77
CA ALA A 47 -5.39 -10.03 3.19
C ALA A 47 -5.20 -11.42 3.79
N PHE A 48 -4.84 -12.36 2.93
CA PHE A 48 -4.45 -13.71 3.29
C PHE A 48 -3.13 -14.06 2.59
N PHE A 49 -2.56 -15.21 2.91
CA PHE A 49 -1.25 -15.64 2.43
C PHE A 49 -1.25 -16.04 0.94
N ILE A 50 -1.56 -15.09 0.05
CA ILE A 50 -1.28 -15.18 -1.38
C ILE A 50 0.12 -14.66 -1.63
N ALA A 51 0.85 -15.34 -2.52
CA ALA A 51 2.03 -14.77 -3.16
C ALA A 51 1.58 -13.80 -4.26
N SER A 52 1.29 -12.55 -3.89
CA SER A 52 1.13 -11.46 -4.84
C SER A 52 2.49 -10.86 -5.17
N ASN A 53 2.74 -10.62 -6.46
CA ASN A 53 3.95 -9.97 -6.95
C ASN A 53 3.56 -8.75 -7.79
N PRO A 54 3.17 -7.63 -7.15
CA PRO A 54 2.96 -6.38 -7.87
C PRO A 54 4.27 -5.93 -8.53
N SER A 55 4.15 -5.13 -9.60
CA SER A 55 5.36 -4.64 -10.28
C SER A 55 6.14 -3.71 -9.37
N HIS A 56 7.44 -3.96 -9.28
CA HIS A 56 8.40 -3.26 -8.44
C HIS A 56 9.49 -2.59 -9.30
N SER A 57 9.27 -2.48 -10.62
CA SER A 57 10.15 -1.70 -11.50
C SER A 57 10.10 -0.21 -11.14
N ILE A 58 11.15 0.53 -11.48
CA ILE A 58 11.21 1.98 -11.23
C ILE A 58 10.01 2.69 -11.85
N GLN A 59 9.63 2.31 -13.07
CA GLN A 59 8.49 2.89 -13.79
C GLN A 59 7.18 2.60 -13.07
N ALA A 60 6.98 1.36 -12.58
CA ALA A 60 5.78 1.00 -11.85
C ALA A 60 5.70 1.73 -10.50
N ILE A 61 6.80 1.81 -9.75
CA ILE A 61 6.82 2.51 -8.46
C ILE A 61 6.55 4.02 -8.68
N TRP A 62 7.10 4.61 -9.74
CA TRP A 62 6.78 5.99 -10.12
C TRP A 62 5.29 6.19 -10.39
N GLU A 63 4.67 5.29 -11.16
CA GLU A 63 3.23 5.35 -11.42
C GLU A 63 2.42 5.18 -10.14
N GLN A 64 2.80 4.26 -9.25
CA GLN A 64 2.12 4.04 -7.97
C GLN A 64 2.14 5.29 -7.08
N ILE A 65 3.29 5.99 -7.01
CA ILE A 65 3.50 7.19 -6.17
C ILE A 65 2.81 8.43 -6.75
N ILE A 66 2.87 8.65 -8.07
CA ILE A 66 2.38 9.88 -8.71
C ILE A 66 0.95 9.74 -9.26
N GLY A 67 0.59 8.57 -9.77
CA GLY A 67 -0.72 8.24 -10.35
C GLY A 67 -1.18 9.15 -11.52
N SER A 68 -0.30 9.99 -12.04
CA SER A 68 -0.60 10.91 -13.14
C SER A 68 0.68 11.35 -13.86
N ASN A 69 0.53 12.15 -14.91
CA ASN A 69 1.65 12.79 -15.59
C ASN A 69 2.13 14.08 -14.88
N ASP A 70 1.42 14.53 -13.85
CA ASP A 70 1.80 15.71 -13.06
C ASP A 70 2.78 15.31 -11.95
N THR A 71 4.05 15.63 -12.14
CA THR A 71 5.12 15.36 -11.17
C THR A 71 5.37 16.51 -10.21
N SER A 72 4.54 17.56 -10.22
CA SER A 72 4.73 18.75 -9.39
C SER A 72 4.13 18.64 -7.99
N ALA A 73 3.24 17.66 -7.77
CA ALA A 73 2.59 17.46 -6.48
C ALA A 73 3.59 17.16 -5.35
N ASN A 74 3.52 17.94 -4.27
CA ASN A 74 4.31 17.75 -3.07
C ASN A 74 3.44 17.94 -1.80
N PRO A 75 3.19 16.89 -0.99
CA PRO A 75 3.66 15.51 -1.20
C PRO A 75 3.03 14.86 -2.43
N ALA A 76 3.67 13.79 -2.93
CA ALA A 76 3.11 12.99 -4.01
C ALA A 76 1.72 12.43 -3.64
N SER A 77 0.89 12.18 -4.65
CA SER A 77 -0.53 11.83 -4.49
C SER A 77 -0.78 10.44 -3.89
N MET A 78 0.16 9.50 -4.04
CA MET A 78 0.08 8.13 -3.55
C MET A 78 -1.20 7.40 -4.01
N ASN A 79 -1.68 7.69 -5.22
CA ASN A 79 -2.99 7.25 -5.68
C ASN A 79 -2.97 6.33 -6.93
N GLY A 80 -1.78 5.89 -7.36
CA GLY A 80 -1.60 5.09 -8.57
C GLY A 80 -1.58 3.57 -8.37
N PHE A 81 -1.64 3.07 -7.13
CA PHE A 81 -1.45 1.64 -6.83
C PHE A 81 -2.46 0.74 -7.54
N VAL A 82 -3.74 1.12 -7.51
CA VAL A 82 -4.82 0.36 -8.15
C VAL A 82 -4.73 0.41 -9.67
N GLN A 83 -4.42 1.58 -10.22
CA GLN A 83 -4.27 1.79 -11.66
C GLN A 83 -3.13 0.93 -12.21
N GLN A 84 -1.96 0.98 -11.57
CA GLN A 84 -0.79 0.21 -11.97
C GLN A 84 -1.07 -1.30 -11.85
N ALA A 85 -1.69 -1.75 -10.75
CA ALA A 85 -2.08 -3.14 -10.57
C ALA A 85 -3.10 -3.61 -11.64
N LYS A 86 -4.04 -2.75 -12.02
CA LYS A 86 -5.03 -3.06 -13.07
C LYS A 86 -4.37 -3.20 -14.44
N ALA A 87 -3.38 -2.36 -14.75
CA ALA A 87 -2.64 -2.39 -16.01
C ALA A 87 -1.83 -3.69 -16.20
N MET A 88 -1.47 -4.39 -15.11
CA MET A 88 -0.80 -5.69 -15.17
C MET A 88 -1.70 -6.83 -15.69
N GLY A 89 -3.02 -6.63 -15.76
CA GLY A 89 -3.96 -7.63 -16.28
C GLY A 89 -4.12 -8.88 -15.40
N VAL A 90 -3.66 -8.83 -14.14
CA VAL A 90 -3.81 -9.93 -13.18
C VAL A 90 -5.11 -9.74 -12.41
N ASP A 91 -6.03 -10.69 -12.54
CA ASP A 91 -7.32 -10.66 -11.86
C ASP A 91 -7.15 -10.63 -10.33
N GLY A 92 -7.91 -9.75 -9.67
CA GLY A 92 -7.88 -9.58 -8.22
C GLY A 92 -6.69 -8.77 -7.68
N LEU A 93 -5.64 -8.51 -8.49
CA LEU A 93 -4.43 -7.83 -8.00
C LEU A 93 -4.72 -6.43 -7.46
N SER A 94 -5.60 -5.66 -8.11
CA SER A 94 -6.04 -4.34 -7.62
C SER A 94 -6.63 -4.38 -6.20
N LYS A 95 -7.32 -5.47 -5.85
CA LYS A 95 -7.82 -5.66 -4.48
C LYS A 95 -6.68 -6.09 -3.56
N THR A 96 -5.84 -7.03 -3.99
CA THR A 96 -4.74 -7.55 -3.19
C THR A 96 -3.70 -6.49 -2.82
N VAL A 97 -3.39 -5.54 -3.71
CA VAL A 97 -2.46 -4.44 -3.38
C VAL A 97 -3.05 -3.44 -2.38
N MET A 98 -4.38 -3.39 -2.26
CA MET A 98 -5.10 -2.51 -1.32
C MET A 98 -5.52 -3.24 -0.04
N SER A 99 -5.38 -4.56 0.04
CA SER A 99 -5.66 -5.30 1.28
C SER A 99 -4.44 -5.32 2.18
N GLY A 100 -4.63 -5.50 3.48
CA GLY A 100 -3.57 -5.70 4.47
C GLY A 100 -3.97 -6.76 5.50
N PHE A 101 -2.98 -7.26 6.24
CA PHE A 101 -3.22 -8.26 7.27
C PHE A 101 -3.86 -7.63 8.51
N LYS A 102 -4.82 -8.35 9.10
CA LYS A 102 -5.22 -8.11 10.49
C LYS A 102 -4.04 -8.35 11.42
N PRO A 103 -3.91 -7.57 12.51
CA PRO A 103 -2.90 -7.79 13.54
C PRO A 103 -2.80 -9.26 14.02
N ASP A 104 -3.95 -9.94 14.14
CA ASP A 104 -4.04 -11.34 14.59
C ASP A 104 -3.47 -12.36 13.60
N LEU A 105 -3.33 -11.99 12.31
CA LEU A 105 -2.74 -12.84 11.27
C LEU A 105 -1.22 -12.67 11.17
N VAL A 106 -0.65 -11.65 11.81
CA VAL A 106 0.80 -11.38 11.88
C VAL A 106 1.26 -11.19 13.34
N PRO A 107 0.91 -12.10 14.27
CA PRO A 107 0.99 -11.85 15.71
C PRO A 107 2.42 -11.56 16.20
N ILE A 108 3.44 -12.17 15.59
CA ILE A 108 4.84 -11.92 15.94
C ILE A 108 5.24 -10.48 15.61
N TYR A 109 4.82 -9.97 14.45
CA TYR A 109 5.10 -8.58 14.09
C TYR A 109 4.30 -7.61 14.96
N SER A 110 3.04 -7.94 15.24
CA SER A 110 2.19 -7.17 16.16
C SER A 110 2.84 -7.03 17.53
N GLU A 111 3.43 -8.11 18.06
CA GLU A 111 4.16 -8.08 19.34
C GLU A 111 5.39 -7.18 19.27
N PHE A 112 6.22 -7.29 18.22
CA PHE A 112 7.37 -6.41 18.07
C PHE A 112 7.00 -4.94 17.95
N VAL A 113 5.93 -4.64 17.22
CA VAL A 113 5.40 -3.29 17.14
C VAL A 113 4.99 -2.77 18.51
N ASN A 114 4.39 -3.62 19.35
CA ASN A 114 3.94 -3.26 20.70
C ASN A 114 5.07 -3.07 21.72
N GLU A 115 6.10 -3.91 21.66
CA GLU A 115 7.17 -3.93 22.66
C GLU A 115 8.39 -3.07 22.28
N PHE A 116 8.51 -2.66 21.01
CA PHE A 116 9.67 -1.92 20.51
C PHE A 116 9.29 -0.68 19.71
N VAL A 117 10.31 0.11 19.36
CA VAL A 117 10.16 1.28 18.49
C VAL A 117 9.92 0.82 17.06
N VAL A 118 8.93 1.43 16.42
CA VAL A 118 8.61 1.26 15.01
C VAL A 118 9.08 2.49 14.24
N MET A 119 9.70 2.26 13.08
CA MET A 119 9.99 3.30 12.10
C MET A 119 8.95 3.18 10.97
N ASP A 120 7.90 3.98 11.03
CA ASP A 120 6.77 3.98 10.07
C ASP A 120 6.98 4.97 8.89
N ARG A 121 8.13 5.64 8.86
CA ARG A 121 8.55 6.56 7.80
C ARG A 121 10.00 6.32 7.35
N TRP A 122 10.36 5.04 7.21
CA TRP A 122 11.64 4.61 6.64
C TRP A 122 11.49 4.31 5.15
N PHE A 123 12.26 5.00 4.31
CA PHE A 123 12.19 4.88 2.85
C PHE A 123 13.50 4.38 2.26
N ALA A 124 13.41 3.60 1.18
CA ALA A 124 14.58 3.26 0.39
C ALA A 124 15.19 4.52 -0.25
N SER A 125 16.51 4.54 -0.45
CA SER A 125 17.21 5.68 -1.07
C SER A 125 16.80 5.90 -2.52
N VAL A 126 16.38 4.84 -3.21
CA VAL A 126 15.89 4.86 -4.58
C VAL A 126 14.62 4.01 -4.67
N PRO A 127 13.56 4.49 -5.35
CA PRO A 127 12.35 3.71 -5.61
C PRO A 127 12.59 2.68 -6.73
N ALA A 128 13.33 1.62 -6.42
CA ALA A 128 13.75 0.59 -7.37
C ALA A 128 13.74 -0.82 -6.76
N LEU A 129 13.99 -1.80 -7.64
CA LEU A 129 14.26 -3.20 -7.31
C LEU A 129 15.50 -3.31 -6.40
N THR A 130 15.50 -4.26 -5.47
CA THR A 130 16.69 -4.77 -4.75
C THR A 130 17.11 -6.12 -5.30
#